data_AF-A0A5Y3LDH7-F1
#
_entry.id   AF-A0A5Y3LDH7-F1
#
_cell.length_a   1.000
_cell.length_b   1.000
_cell.length_c   1.000
_cell.angle_alpha   90.00
_cell.angle_beta   90.00
_cell.angle_gamma   90.00
#
_symmetry.space_group_name_H-M   'P 1'
#
loop_
_entity.id
_entity.type
_entity.pdbx_description
1 polymer ?
#
loop_
_entity_poly.entity_id
_entity_poly.type
_entity_poly.pdbx_seq_one_letter_code
_entity_poly.pdbx_strand_id
1 'polypeptide(L)'
;GMLTNLESQLKQQNAADKLDQVLAEIPRVREDLGFIPLVTPTSQIVGTQAVLNVLTGERYKTIAKETAGILKGEYGHTPVPVNAALQARVLEGGAPVTCRPADLLKPELAELEADVRRQAQEKGIQLAGNAIDDVLTVALFPQIGLKFLENRHNPAAFEPLPQAEAAQPVT
;
A
#
# COMPACT_ATOMS: atom_id res chain seq x y z
N GLY A 1 8.11 7.01 9.79
CA GLY A 1 7.95 7.41 8.36
C GLY A 1 8.63 6.40 7.46
N MET A 2 8.75 6.65 6.14
CA MET A 2 9.40 5.71 5.20
C MET A 2 10.79 5.27 5.67
N LEU A 3 11.63 6.22 6.11
CA LEU A 3 12.98 5.93 6.62
C LEU A 3 12.96 4.93 7.79
N THR A 4 12.12 5.18 8.81
CA THR A 4 11.98 4.30 9.98
C THR A 4 11.52 2.89 9.60
N ASN A 5 10.65 2.77 8.59
CA ASN A 5 10.21 1.46 8.09
C ASN A 5 11.36 0.73 7.38
N LEU A 6 12.15 1.42 6.56
CA LEU A 6 13.32 0.85 5.87
C LEU A 6 14.37 0.36 6.88
N GLU A 7 14.67 1.16 7.91
CA GLU A 7 15.58 0.76 8.98
C GLU A 7 15.09 -0.52 9.70
N SER A 8 13.79 -0.59 9.99
CA SER A 8 13.18 -1.76 10.60
C SER A 8 13.27 -3.00 9.69
N GLN A 9 12.99 -2.85 8.39
CA GLN A 9 13.11 -3.92 7.39
C GLN A 9 14.55 -4.45 7.28
N LEU A 10 15.55 -3.57 7.25
CA LEU A 10 16.96 -3.96 7.20
C LEU A 10 17.40 -4.67 8.47
N LYS A 11 16.98 -4.18 9.64
CA LYS A 11 17.26 -4.84 10.94
C LYS A 11 16.68 -6.24 11.00
N GLN A 12 15.42 -6.44 10.57
CA GLN A 12 14.77 -7.75 10.51
C GLN A 12 15.51 -8.75 9.59
N GLN A 13 16.22 -8.25 8.59
CA GLN A 13 17.01 -9.05 7.65
C GLN A 13 18.51 -9.12 8.00
N ASN A 14 18.91 -8.67 9.20
CA ASN A 14 20.30 -8.62 9.65
C ASN A 14 21.23 -7.85 8.68
N ALA A 15 20.71 -6.80 8.04
CA ALA A 15 21.39 -6.01 7.00
C ALA A 15 21.40 -4.51 7.34
N ALA A 16 21.40 -4.17 8.63
CA ALA A 16 21.36 -2.78 9.09
C ALA A 16 22.58 -1.95 8.61
N ASP A 17 23.71 -2.61 8.39
CA ASP A 17 24.94 -2.05 7.80
C ASP A 17 24.77 -1.58 6.35
N LYS A 18 23.72 -2.02 5.65
CA LYS A 18 23.45 -1.65 4.26
C LYS A 18 22.59 -0.38 4.10
N LEU A 19 22.25 0.29 5.20
CA LEU A 19 21.39 1.49 5.15
C LEU A 19 21.94 2.57 4.20
N ASP A 20 23.23 2.87 4.26
CA ASP A 20 23.85 3.88 3.39
C ASP A 20 23.77 3.50 1.91
N GLN A 21 23.90 2.21 1.59
CA GLN A 21 23.74 1.71 0.22
C GLN A 21 22.30 1.86 -0.26
N VAL A 22 21.32 1.59 0.61
CA VAL A 22 19.89 1.79 0.29
C VAL A 22 19.60 3.26 0.05
N LEU A 23 20.09 4.16 0.92
CA LEU A 23 19.92 5.61 0.74
C LEU A 23 20.54 6.11 -0.56
N ALA A 24 21.69 5.58 -0.97
CA ALA A 24 22.32 5.89 -2.25
C ALA A 24 21.56 5.30 -3.46
N GLU A 25 20.82 4.21 -3.29
CA GLU A 25 20.06 3.56 -4.35
C GLU A 25 18.69 4.21 -4.59
N ILE A 26 18.06 4.79 -3.55
CA ILE A 26 16.79 5.52 -3.64
C ILE A 26 16.74 6.54 -4.79
N PRO A 27 17.69 7.49 -4.94
CA PRO A 27 17.64 8.46 -6.03
C PRO A 27 17.72 7.82 -7.42
N ARG A 28 18.46 6.70 -7.56
CA ARG A 28 18.59 5.97 -8.83
C ARG A 28 17.31 5.23 -9.19
N VAL A 29 16.67 4.60 -8.20
CA VAL A 29 15.34 3.99 -8.39
C VAL A 29 14.31 5.07 -8.74
N ARG A 30 14.35 6.21 -8.07
CA ARG A 30 13.46 7.33 -8.37
C ARG A 30 13.63 7.85 -9.80
N GLU A 31 14.86 7.94 -10.29
CA GLU A 31 15.17 8.30 -11.68
C GLU A 31 14.60 7.27 -12.67
N ASP A 32 14.85 5.97 -12.44
CA ASP A 32 14.32 4.90 -13.29
C ASP A 32 12.79 4.87 -13.33
N LEU A 33 12.14 5.35 -12.28
CA LEU A 33 10.68 5.46 -12.18
C LEU A 33 10.15 6.83 -12.63
N GLY A 34 10.94 7.61 -13.37
CA GLY A 34 10.47 8.85 -13.99
C GLY A 34 10.37 10.04 -13.04
N PHE A 35 11.23 10.10 -12.03
CA PHE A 35 11.31 11.17 -11.02
C PHE A 35 10.03 11.42 -10.21
N ILE A 36 9.23 10.38 -9.97
CA ILE A 36 8.00 10.46 -9.16
C ILE A 36 8.22 11.20 -7.82
N PRO A 37 7.21 11.96 -7.35
CA PRO A 37 7.24 12.58 -6.02
C PRO A 37 7.37 11.52 -4.93
N LEU A 38 8.12 11.81 -3.87
CA LEU A 38 8.30 10.89 -2.73
C LEU A 38 7.27 11.19 -1.63
N VAL A 39 6.01 10.86 -1.89
CA VAL A 39 4.90 10.94 -0.93
C VAL A 39 4.25 9.56 -0.79
N THR A 40 3.28 9.35 0.09
CA THR A 40 2.55 8.08 0.11
C THR A 40 1.66 8.00 -1.14
N PRO A 41 1.63 6.88 -1.89
CA PRO A 41 2.33 5.61 -1.67
C PRO A 41 3.74 5.50 -2.28
N THR A 42 4.10 6.38 -3.21
CA THR A 42 5.31 6.28 -4.06
C THR A 42 6.64 6.25 -3.31
N SER A 43 6.76 6.93 -2.18
CA SER A 43 7.95 6.90 -1.31
C SER A 43 8.28 5.48 -0.84
N GLN A 44 7.27 4.72 -0.38
CA GLN A 44 7.46 3.32 0.02
C GLN A 44 7.86 2.45 -1.16
N ILE A 45 7.26 2.66 -2.34
CA ILE A 45 7.56 1.86 -3.54
C ILE A 45 9.04 1.99 -3.93
N VAL A 46 9.54 3.24 -3.98
CA VAL A 46 10.96 3.53 -4.26
C VAL A 46 11.87 2.92 -3.18
N GLY A 47 11.52 3.09 -1.90
CA GLY A 47 12.29 2.54 -0.80
C GLY A 47 12.38 1.02 -0.81
N THR A 48 11.26 0.33 -0.99
CA THR A 48 11.20 -1.14 -1.07
C THR A 48 12.02 -1.67 -2.24
N GLN A 49 11.92 -1.05 -3.42
CA GLN A 49 12.72 -1.46 -4.57
C GLN A 49 14.22 -1.22 -4.36
N ALA A 50 14.60 -0.11 -3.71
CA ALA A 50 16.00 0.16 -3.37
C ALA A 50 16.56 -0.90 -2.40
N VAL A 51 15.78 -1.30 -1.39
CA VAL A 51 16.15 -2.40 -0.49
C VAL A 51 16.34 -3.70 -1.27
N LEU A 52 15.41 -4.06 -2.17
CA LEU A 52 15.55 -5.26 -3.00
C LEU A 52 16.83 -5.24 -3.84
N ASN A 53 17.14 -4.13 -4.49
CA ASN A 53 18.34 -3.98 -5.31
C ASN A 53 19.62 -4.20 -4.49
N VAL A 54 19.70 -3.61 -3.30
CA VAL A 54 20.87 -3.69 -2.40
C VAL A 54 21.01 -5.08 -1.76
N LEU A 55 19.90 -5.69 -1.33
CA LEU A 55 19.94 -7.00 -0.69
C LEU A 55 20.24 -8.13 -1.68
N THR A 56 19.73 -8.03 -2.90
CA THR A 56 19.99 -9.01 -3.96
C THR A 56 21.35 -8.82 -4.65
N GLY A 57 21.97 -7.64 -4.48
CA GLY A 57 23.25 -7.29 -5.11
C GLY A 57 23.15 -6.98 -6.61
N GLU A 58 21.94 -6.94 -7.17
CA GLU A 58 21.69 -6.71 -8.59
C GLU A 58 20.43 -5.84 -8.76
N ARG A 59 20.57 -4.73 -9.50
CA ARG A 59 19.46 -3.79 -9.70
C ARG A 59 18.32 -4.46 -10.47
N TYR A 60 17.13 -4.46 -9.89
CA TYR A 60 15.92 -5.04 -10.46
C TYR A 60 16.07 -6.51 -10.87
N LYS A 61 16.87 -7.29 -10.15
CA LYS A 61 16.81 -8.76 -10.26
C LYS A 61 15.37 -9.26 -10.06
N THR A 62 14.70 -8.66 -9.07
CA THR A 62 13.26 -8.77 -8.86
C THR A 62 12.66 -7.36 -8.91
N ILE A 63 11.61 -7.17 -9.71
CA ILE A 63 10.80 -5.95 -9.69
C ILE A 63 9.65 -6.16 -8.69
N ALA A 64 9.54 -5.30 -7.68
CA ALA A 64 8.40 -5.32 -6.78
C ALA A 64 7.10 -5.05 -7.55
N LYS A 65 5.98 -5.63 -7.10
CA LYS A 65 4.68 -5.51 -7.77
C LYS A 65 4.28 -4.05 -7.99
N GLU A 66 4.45 -3.22 -6.97
CA GLU A 66 4.09 -1.80 -7.00
C GLU A 66 5.02 -1.00 -7.92
N THR A 67 6.32 -1.33 -7.96
CA THR A 67 7.28 -0.77 -8.92
C THR A 67 6.86 -1.11 -10.36
N ALA A 68 6.46 -2.36 -10.60
CA ALA A 68 5.95 -2.78 -11.90
C ALA A 68 4.67 -2.01 -12.26
N GLY A 69 3.77 -1.76 -11.30
CA GLY A 69 2.58 -0.95 -11.52
C GLY A 69 2.89 0.49 -11.94
N ILE A 70 3.90 1.13 -11.35
CA ILE A 70 4.37 2.46 -11.80
C ILE A 70 4.86 2.39 -13.24
N LEU A 71 5.70 1.42 -13.56
CA LEU A 71 6.23 1.21 -14.91
C LEU A 71 5.12 0.92 -15.93
N LYS A 72 4.04 0.25 -15.52
CA LYS A 72 2.83 0.00 -16.32
C LYS A 72 1.90 1.21 -16.45
N GLY A 73 2.11 2.29 -15.68
CA GLY A 73 1.25 3.46 -15.66
C GLY A 73 0.03 3.36 -14.74
N GLU A 74 -0.05 2.32 -13.90
CA GLU A 74 -1.18 2.07 -12.98
C GLU A 74 -1.26 3.11 -11.85
N TYR A 75 -0.19 3.87 -11.62
CA TYR A 75 -0.11 4.96 -10.65
C TYR A 75 -0.26 6.36 -11.30
N GLY A 76 -0.66 6.40 -12.58
CA GLY A 76 -0.79 7.63 -13.35
C GLY A 76 0.52 8.05 -14.03
N HIS A 77 0.56 9.31 -14.46
CA HIS A 77 1.66 9.83 -15.26
C HIS A 77 2.86 10.25 -14.40
N THR A 78 4.05 9.86 -14.83
CA THR A 78 5.31 10.27 -14.21
C THR A 78 5.80 11.61 -14.76
N PRO A 79 6.52 12.44 -13.98
CA PRO A 79 7.03 13.73 -14.47
C PRO A 79 7.90 13.66 -15.72
N VAL A 80 8.68 12.58 -15.85
CA VAL A 80 9.46 12.27 -17.06
C VAL A 80 9.26 10.81 -17.45
N PRO A 81 9.67 10.39 -18.66
CA PRO A 81 9.61 8.99 -19.05
C PRO A 81 10.33 8.08 -18.06
N VAL A 82 9.71 6.94 -17.75
CA VAL A 82 10.35 5.88 -16.97
C VAL A 82 11.45 5.19 -17.80
N ASN A 83 12.29 4.40 -17.14
CA ASN A 83 13.29 3.58 -17.80
C ASN A 83 12.63 2.61 -18.80
N ALA A 84 12.94 2.80 -20.09
CA ALA A 84 12.30 2.08 -21.19
C ALA A 84 12.55 0.55 -21.14
N ALA A 85 13.73 0.12 -20.71
CA ALA A 85 14.06 -1.31 -20.61
C ALA A 85 13.28 -1.99 -19.47
N LEU A 86 13.15 -1.32 -18.32
CA LEU A 86 12.36 -1.83 -17.20
C LEU A 86 10.87 -1.84 -17.54
N GLN A 87 10.37 -0.80 -18.20
CA GLN A 87 8.99 -0.73 -18.66
C GLN A 87 8.67 -1.84 -19.65
N ALA A 88 9.50 -2.04 -20.68
CA ALA A 88 9.32 -3.13 -21.63
C ALA A 88 9.28 -4.51 -20.95
N ARG A 89 10.12 -4.72 -19.94
CA ARG A 89 10.17 -5.98 -19.19
C ARG A 89 8.90 -6.27 -18.40
N VAL A 90 8.27 -5.26 -17.80
CA VAL A 90 7.01 -5.47 -17.04
C VAL A 90 5.76 -5.50 -17.91
N LEU A 91 5.83 -4.91 -19.10
CA LEU A 91 4.71 -4.89 -20.05
C LEU A 91 4.57 -6.20 -20.81
N GLU A 92 5.66 -6.96 -20.99
CA GLU A 92 5.65 -8.27 -21.67
C GLU A 92 4.99 -8.22 -23.05
N GLY A 93 5.23 -7.12 -23.80
CA GLY A 93 4.64 -6.88 -25.12
C GLY A 93 3.30 -6.12 -25.10
N GLY A 94 2.75 -5.83 -23.93
CA GLY A 94 1.60 -4.94 -23.75
C GLY A 94 1.93 -3.45 -23.89
N ALA A 95 0.90 -2.62 -23.80
CA ALA A 95 1.04 -1.16 -23.79
C ALA A 95 0.86 -0.60 -22.37
N PRO A 96 1.57 0.48 -21.99
CA PRO A 96 1.36 1.12 -20.71
C PRO A 96 -0.01 1.81 -20.65
N VAL A 97 -0.57 1.90 -19.44
CA VAL A 97 -1.73 2.73 -19.13
C VAL A 97 -1.35 4.19 -19.29
N THR A 98 -2.10 4.90 -20.14
CA THR A 98 -1.86 6.32 -20.46
C THR A 98 -3.03 7.23 -20.06
N CYS A 99 -4.20 6.67 -19.77
CA CYS A 99 -5.34 7.39 -19.22
C CYS A 99 -5.27 7.48 -17.69
N ARG A 100 -6.27 8.12 -17.07
CA ARG A 100 -6.43 8.04 -15.61
C ARG A 100 -6.74 6.58 -15.25
N PRO A 101 -5.99 5.92 -14.35
CA PRO A 101 -6.19 4.50 -14.04
C PRO A 101 -7.63 4.16 -13.60
N ALA A 102 -8.28 5.08 -12.89
CA ALA A 102 -9.68 4.91 -12.44
C ALA A 102 -10.68 4.80 -13.60
N ASP A 103 -10.35 5.27 -14.81
CA ASP A 103 -11.23 5.16 -15.98
C ASP A 103 -11.31 3.72 -16.53
N LEU A 104 -10.41 2.84 -16.09
CA LEU A 104 -10.41 1.41 -16.43
C LEU A 104 -11.25 0.56 -15.46
N LEU A 105 -11.69 1.15 -14.34
CA LEU A 105 -12.50 0.45 -13.34
C LEU A 105 -13.96 0.40 -13.79
N LYS A 106 -14.60 -0.75 -13.60
CA LYS A 106 -16.04 -0.91 -13.81
C LYS A 106 -16.80 -0.41 -12.58
N PRO A 107 -18.02 0.13 -12.73
CA PRO A 107 -18.88 0.40 -11.59
C PRO A 107 -19.15 -0.88 -10.78
N GLU A 108 -18.79 -0.89 -9.51
CA GLU A 108 -18.83 -2.09 -8.65
C GLU A 108 -19.71 -1.93 -7.39
N LEU A 109 -20.25 -0.73 -7.14
CA LEU A 109 -20.94 -0.42 -5.89
C LEU A 109 -22.15 -1.34 -5.64
N ALA A 110 -22.97 -1.60 -6.66
CA ALA A 110 -24.15 -2.46 -6.52
C ALA A 110 -23.76 -3.92 -6.18
N GLU A 111 -22.65 -4.41 -6.72
CA GLU A 111 -22.13 -5.75 -6.43
C GLU A 111 -21.59 -5.83 -5.00
N LEU A 112 -20.84 -4.80 -4.57
CA LEU A 112 -20.32 -4.67 -3.21
C LEU A 112 -21.46 -4.59 -2.17
N GLU A 113 -22.52 -3.82 -2.45
CA GLU A 113 -23.69 -3.75 -1.58
C GLU A 113 -24.37 -5.12 -1.40
N ALA A 114 -24.55 -5.86 -2.50
CA ALA A 114 -25.14 -7.18 -2.47
C ALA A 114 -24.28 -8.19 -1.70
N ASP A 115 -22.96 -8.16 -1.91
CA ASP A 115 -22.01 -9.03 -1.24
C ASP A 115 -21.96 -8.77 0.28
N VAL A 116 -21.86 -7.51 0.70
CA VAL A 116 -21.83 -7.15 2.13
C VAL A 116 -23.14 -7.52 2.82
N ARG A 117 -24.29 -7.32 2.18
CA ARG A 117 -25.59 -7.77 2.73
C ARG A 117 -25.65 -9.28 2.89
N ARG A 118 -25.17 -10.04 1.90
CA ARG A 118 -25.10 -11.49 1.97
C ARG A 118 -24.19 -11.94 3.11
N GLN A 119 -22.96 -11.44 3.18
CA GLN A 119 -22.01 -11.78 4.24
C GLN A 119 -22.56 -11.44 5.62
N ALA A 120 -23.25 -10.30 5.76
CA ALA A 120 -23.86 -9.91 7.02
C ALA A 120 -24.97 -10.87 7.45
N GLN A 121 -25.81 -11.34 6.51
CA GLN A 121 -26.83 -12.35 6.78
C GLN A 121 -26.22 -13.69 7.19
N GLU A 122 -25.22 -14.17 6.44
CA GLU A 122 -24.54 -15.45 6.69
C GLU A 122 -23.83 -15.48 8.05
N LYS A 123 -23.25 -14.34 8.47
CA LYS A 123 -22.47 -14.22 9.71
C LYS A 123 -23.25 -13.62 10.87
N GLY A 124 -24.53 -13.29 10.69
CA GLY A 124 -25.37 -12.65 11.72
C GLY A 124 -24.88 -11.26 12.15
N ILE A 125 -24.24 -10.52 11.23
CA ILE A 125 -23.72 -9.18 11.49
C ILE A 125 -24.85 -8.16 11.38
N GLN A 126 -25.00 -7.32 12.40
CA GLN A 126 -25.88 -6.18 12.35
C GLN A 126 -25.19 -5.01 11.61
N LEU A 127 -25.67 -4.72 10.40
CA LEU A 127 -25.22 -3.54 9.66
C LEU A 127 -25.72 -2.24 10.32
N ALA A 128 -25.00 -1.15 10.09
CA ALA A 128 -25.37 0.19 10.52
C ALA A 128 -26.71 0.63 9.91
N GLY A 129 -27.39 1.59 10.56
CA GLY A 129 -28.64 2.16 10.04
C GLY A 129 -28.48 2.73 8.63
N ASN A 130 -27.29 3.26 8.31
CA ASN A 130 -26.88 3.62 6.97
C ASN A 130 -25.91 2.58 6.41
N ALA A 131 -26.43 1.49 5.84
CA ALA A 131 -25.63 0.33 5.43
C ALA A 131 -24.52 0.65 4.42
N ILE A 132 -24.61 1.75 3.67
CA ILE A 132 -23.57 2.19 2.74
C ILE A 132 -22.23 2.46 3.45
N ASP A 133 -22.25 2.90 4.72
CA ASP A 133 -21.02 3.17 5.47
C ASP A 133 -20.24 1.86 5.73
N ASP A 134 -20.97 0.77 5.95
CA ASP A 134 -20.40 -0.57 6.13
C ASP A 134 -19.90 -1.12 4.80
N VAL A 135 -20.64 -0.88 3.72
CA VAL A 135 -20.23 -1.25 2.37
C VAL A 135 -18.93 -0.55 1.98
N LEU A 136 -18.81 0.76 2.21
CA LEU A 136 -17.59 1.51 1.94
C LEU A 136 -16.42 1.05 2.83
N THR A 137 -16.70 0.70 4.10
CA THR A 137 -15.68 0.15 5.01
C THR A 137 -15.11 -1.17 4.48
N VAL A 138 -15.97 -2.09 4.03
CA VAL A 138 -15.56 -3.37 3.45
C VAL A 138 -14.94 -3.15 2.06
N ALA A 139 -15.44 -2.23 1.25
CA ALA A 139 -14.88 -1.94 -0.07
C ALA A 139 -13.42 -1.46 0.02
N LEU A 140 -13.11 -0.56 0.96
CA LEU A 140 -11.75 -0.06 1.19
C LEU A 140 -10.86 -1.09 1.88
N PHE A 141 -11.42 -1.92 2.76
CA PHE A 141 -10.69 -2.90 3.55
C PHE A 141 -11.45 -4.23 3.65
N PRO A 142 -11.47 -5.10 2.62
CA PRO A 142 -12.39 -6.24 2.58
C PRO A 142 -12.32 -7.17 3.79
N GLN A 143 -11.12 -7.61 4.16
CA GLN A 143 -10.93 -8.54 5.28
C GLN A 143 -11.02 -7.83 6.63
N ILE A 144 -10.35 -6.68 6.78
CA ILE A 144 -10.25 -5.96 8.05
C ILE A 144 -11.59 -5.29 8.38
N GLY A 145 -12.23 -4.68 7.39
CA GLY A 145 -13.56 -4.10 7.46
C GLY A 145 -14.59 -5.14 7.88
N LEU A 146 -14.64 -6.31 7.22
CA LEU A 146 -15.56 -7.37 7.62
C LEU A 146 -15.31 -7.84 9.05
N LYS A 147 -14.05 -8.08 9.43
CA LYS A 147 -13.69 -8.46 10.81
C LYS A 147 -14.09 -7.39 11.82
N PHE A 148 -13.97 -6.12 11.46
CA PHE A 148 -14.45 -5.01 12.27
C PHE A 148 -15.97 -5.05 12.43
N LEU A 149 -16.72 -5.29 11.35
CA LEU A 149 -18.19 -5.41 11.41
C LEU A 149 -18.63 -6.57 12.31
N GLU A 150 -17.98 -7.73 12.21
CA GLU A 150 -18.21 -8.90 13.08
C GLU A 150 -18.02 -8.57 14.57
N ASN A 151 -17.10 -7.66 14.88
CA ASN A 151 -16.72 -7.33 16.25
C ASN A 151 -17.24 -5.98 16.73
N ARG A 152 -17.99 -5.22 15.93
CA ARG A 152 -18.39 -3.82 16.20
C ARG A 152 -18.98 -3.60 17.59
N HIS A 153 -19.70 -4.59 18.12
CA HIS A 153 -20.36 -4.54 19.42
C HIS A 153 -19.65 -5.38 20.50
N ASN A 154 -18.39 -5.76 20.26
CA ASN A 154 -17.55 -6.54 21.15
C ASN A 154 -16.34 -5.69 21.64
N PRO A 155 -16.45 -5.01 22.80
CA PRO A 155 -15.36 -4.21 23.34
C PRO A 155 -14.06 -5.01 23.57
N ALA A 156 -14.16 -6.32 23.85
CA ALA A 156 -12.99 -7.16 24.08
C ALA A 156 -12.17 -7.45 22.81
N ALA A 157 -12.71 -7.15 21.62
CA ALA A 157 -11.99 -7.29 20.35
C ALA A 157 -11.13 -6.07 19.99
N PHE A 158 -11.25 -4.97 20.76
CA PHE A 158 -10.57 -3.71 20.49
C PHE A 158 -9.64 -3.32 21.65
N GLU A 159 -8.69 -2.43 21.35
CA GLU A 159 -7.86 -1.84 22.39
C GLU A 159 -8.72 -1.09 23.42
N PRO A 160 -8.34 -1.12 24.72
CA PRO A 160 -9.06 -0.40 25.74
C PRO A 160 -9.06 1.11 25.42
N LEU A 161 -10.12 1.79 25.84
CA LEU A 161 -10.19 3.25 25.68
C LEU A 161 -8.93 3.89 26.29
N PRO A 162 -8.32 4.87 25.59
CA PRO A 162 -7.17 5.59 26.12
C PRO A 162 -7.50 6.10 27.52
N GLN A 163 -6.74 5.63 28.51
CA GLN A 163 -6.82 6.21 29.85
C GLN A 163 -6.03 7.50 29.80
N ALA A 164 -6.65 8.62 30.16
CA ALA A 164 -5.88 9.84 30.40
C ALA A 164 -4.88 9.53 31.51
N GLU A 165 -3.57 9.60 31.22
CA GLU A 165 -2.56 9.54 32.26
C GLU A 165 -2.89 10.63 33.28
N ALA A 166 -3.17 10.22 34.52
CA ALA A 166 -3.23 11.17 35.62
C ALA A 166 -1.86 11.85 35.68
N ALA A 167 -1.81 13.15 35.37
CA ALA A 167 -0.59 13.94 35.44
C ALA A 167 0.05 13.71 36.81
N GLN A 168 1.16 12.97 36.85
CA GLN A 168 1.93 12.85 38.07
C GLN A 168 2.54 14.22 38.35
N PRO A 169 2.33 14.80 39.55
CA PRO A 169 2.97 16.05 39.89
C PRO A 169 4.48 15.83 39.85
N VAL A 170 5.15 16.68 39.08
CA VAL A 170 6.61 16.72 39.02
C VAL A 170 7.10 17.13 40.41
N THR A 171 7.75 16.21 41.12
CA THR A 171 8.47 16.46 42.37
C THR A 171 9.90 16.89 42.10
#